data_AF-A0A0G0NIJ3-F1
#
_entry.id   AF-A0A0G0NIJ3-F1
#
_cell.length_a   1.000
_cell.length_b   1.000
_cell.length_c   1.000
_cell.angle_alpha   90.00
_cell.angle_beta   90.00
_cell.angle_gamma   90.00
#
_symmetry.space_group_name_H-M   'P 1'
#
loop_
_entity.id
_entity.type
_entity.pdbx_description
1 polymer ?
#
loop_
_entity_poly.entity_id
_entity_poly.type
_entity_poly.pdbx_seq_one_letter_code
_entity_poly.pdbx_strand_id
1 'polypeptide(L)' 'MAIIFGIVGLLIISLAIWLKSERRQDILFVIGGASLLVYSISIKDVIFIILQIVFLISAFVELLRLRKKVSES' A
#
# COMPACT_ATOMS: atom_id res chain seq x y z
N MET A 1 -4.98 -9.27 18.44
CA MET A 1 -5.63 -8.11 17.79
C MET A 1 -4.96 -7.65 16.49
N ALA A 2 -3.64 -7.81 16.31
CA ALA A 2 -2.95 -7.39 15.07
C ALA A 2 -3.50 -8.01 13.77
N ILE A 3 -4.04 -9.23 13.83
CA ILE A 3 -4.60 -9.97 12.68
C ILE A 3 -5.69 -9.16 11.96
N ILE A 4 -6.48 -8.36 12.68
CA ILE A 4 -7.54 -7.54 12.09
C ILE A 4 -6.92 -6.50 11.15
N PHE A 5 -5.79 -5.89 11.53
CA PHE A 5 -5.07 -4.94 10.67
C PHE A 5 -4.51 -5.60 9.41
N GLY A 6 -4.05 -6.86 9.53
CA GLY A 6 -3.61 -7.66 8.38
C GLY A 6 -4.76 -7.95 7.41
N ILE A 7 -5.90 -8.41 7.92
CA ILE A 7 -7.09 -8.71 7.10
C ILE A 7 -7.61 -7.45 6.43
N VAL A 8 -7.76 -6.35 7.18
CA VAL A 8 -8.24 -5.07 6.65
C VAL A 8 -7.26 -4.52 5.60
N GLY A 9 -5.96 -4.56 5.86
CA GLY A 9 -4.95 -4.13 4.90
C GLY A 9 -4.97 -4.94 3.60
N LEU A 10 -5.13 -6.27 3.70
CA LEU A 10 -5.22 -7.15 2.53
C LEU A 10 -6.48 -6.88 1.69
N LEU A 11 -7.62 -6.64 2.35
CA LEU A 11 -8.88 -6.28 1.68
C LEU A 11 -8.76 -4.93 0.97
N ILE A 12 -8.12 -3.93 1.61
CA ILE A 12 -7.90 -2.61 1.01
C ILE A 12 -7.03 -2.73 -0.26
N ILE A 13 -5.92 -3.46 -0.21
CA ILE A 13 -5.05 -3.66 -1.39
C ILE A 13 -5.80 -4.42 -2.49
N SER A 14 -6.56 -5.45 -2.13
CA SER A 14 -7.36 -6.21 -3.10
C SER A 14 -8.40 -5.33 -3.81
N LEU A 15 -9.07 -4.44 -3.07
CA LEU A 15 -10.02 -3.49 -3.63
C LEU A 15 -9.34 -2.41 -4.49
N ALA A 16 -8.12 -2.00 -4.12
CA ALA A 16 -7.34 -1.03 -4.89
C ALA A 16 -7.03 -1.53 -6.31
N ILE A 17 -6.77 -2.82 -6.50
CA ILE A 17 -6.49 -3.44 -7.81
C ILE A 17 -7.65 -3.27 -8.79
N TRP A 18 -8.88 -3.30 -8.29
CA TRP A 18 -10.08 -3.16 -9.12
C TRP A 18 -10.44 -1.71 -9.43
N LEU A 19 -9.72 -0.75 -8.83
CA LEU A 19 -10.03 0.65 -8.96
C LEU A 19 -9.38 1.23 -10.23
N LYS A 20 -10.21 1.69 -11.17
CA LYS A 20 -9.74 2.27 -12.45
C LYS A 20 -9.01 3.61 -12.31
N SER A 21 -9.06 4.25 -11.14
CA SER A 21 -8.45 5.56 -10.92
C SER A 21 -7.06 5.37 -10.33
N GLU A 22 -6.03 5.57 -11.17
CA GLU A 22 -4.61 5.43 -10.78
C GLU A 22 -4.29 6.18 -9.47
N ARG A 23 -4.78 7.43 -9.35
CA ARG A 23 -4.53 8.26 -8.16
C ARG A 23 -5.17 7.70 -6.89
N ARG A 24 -6.39 7.15 -6.97
CA ARG A 24 -7.07 6.56 -5.81
C ARG A 24 -6.53 5.17 -5.49
N GLN A 25 -6.15 4.41 -6.52
CA GLN A 25 -5.50 3.11 -6.41
C GLN A 25 -4.18 3.23 -5.65
N ASP A 26 -3.32 4.18 -6.01
CA ASP A 26 -2.05 4.40 -5.32
C ASP A 26 -2.22 4.82 -3.87
N ILE A 27 -3.18 5.71 -3.58
CA ILE A 27 -3.50 6.10 -2.20
C ILE A 27 -3.93 4.88 -1.37
N LEU A 28 -4.79 4.01 -1.92
CA LEU A 28 -5.23 2.80 -1.26
C LEU A 28 -4.10 1.78 -1.09
N PHE A 29 -3.19 1.66 -2.06
CA PHE A 29 -2.00 0.83 -1.93
C PHE A 29 -1.06 1.32 -0.83
N VAL A 30 -0.85 2.63 -0.71
CA VAL A 30 -0.04 3.20 0.38
C VAL A 30 -0.70 2.93 1.74
N ILE A 31 -2.00 3.18 1.87
CA ILE A 31 -2.74 2.98 3.14
C ILE A 31 -2.81 1.49 3.53
N GLY A 32 -3.14 0.63 2.56
CA GLY A 32 -3.22 -0.82 2.74
C GLY A 32 -1.86 -1.44 3.03
N GLY A 33 -0.82 -1.03 2.30
CA GLY A 33 0.56 -1.47 2.50
C GLY A 33 1.11 -1.05 3.86
N ALA A 34 0.85 0.18 4.30
CA ALA A 34 1.25 0.64 5.64
C ALA A 34 0.55 -0.16 6.75
N SER A 35 -0.73 -0.48 6.57
CA SER A 35 -1.48 -1.32 7.52
C SER A 35 -0.93 -2.74 7.60
N LEU A 36 -0.59 -3.35 6.44
CA LEU A 36 0.03 -4.67 6.38
C LEU A 36 1.46 -4.67 6.92
N LEU A 37 2.20 -3.57 6.77
CA LEU A 37 3.53 -3.42 7.37
C LEU A 37 3.45 -3.44 8.91
N VAL A 38 2.51 -2.69 9.51
CA VAL A 38 2.27 -2.72 10.97
C VAL A 38 1.90 -4.13 11.44
N TYR A 39 1.06 -4.82 10.68
CA TYR A 39 0.75 -6.22 10.95
C TYR A 39 1.98 -7.13 10.86
N SER A 40 2.79 -6.97 9.81
CA SER A 40 4.00 -7.74 9.57
C SER A 40 5.03 -7.58 10.70
N ILE A 41 5.19 -6.35 11.20
CA ILE A 41 6.04 -6.04 12.35
C ILE A 41 5.50 -6.73 13.61
N SER A 42 4.18 -6.76 13.78
CA SER A 42 3.53 -7.41 14.93
C SER A 42 3.77 -8.92 14.98
N ILE A 43 3.82 -9.58 13.81
CA ILE A 43 4.12 -11.02 13.70
C ILE A 43 5.64 -11.30 13.62
N LYS A 44 6.48 -10.26 13.59
CA LYS A 44 7.95 -10.33 13.45
C LYS A 44 8.41 -11.12 12.22
N ASP A 45 7.62 -11.11 11.15
CA ASP A 45 7.96 -11.78 9.90
C ASP A 45 8.87 -10.88 9.06
N VAL A 46 10.16 -11.20 9.05
CA VAL A 46 11.20 -10.39 8.38
C VAL A 46 10.99 -10.34 6.87
N ILE A 47 10.58 -11.46 6.24
CA ILE A 47 10.38 -11.54 4.80
C ILE A 47 9.21 -10.63 4.41
N PHE A 48 8.10 -10.75 5.14
CA PHE A 48 6.91 -9.96 4.86
C PHE A 48 7.14 -8.47 5.16
N ILE A 49 7.94 -8.11 6.18
CA ILE A 49 8.32 -6.72 6.46
C ILE A 49 9.09 -6.12 5.29
N ILE A 50 10.12 -6.82 4.80
CA ILE A 50 10.95 -6.34 3.69
C ILE A 50 10.11 -6.15 2.43
N LEU A 51 9.26 -7.14 2.10
CA LEU A 51 8.35 -7.06 0.96
C LEU A 51 7.41 -5.86 1.08
N GLN A 52 6.86 -5.61 2.28
CA GLN A 52 5.97 -4.46 2.47
C GLN A 52 6.70 -3.12 2.40
N ILE A 53 7.95 -3.04 2.85
CA ILE A 53 8.75 -1.81 2.70
C ILE A 53 8.99 -1.53 1.21
N VAL A 54 9.41 -2.53 0.43
CA VAL A 54 9.66 -2.37 -1.01
C VAL A 54 8.37 -2.01 -1.75
N PHE A 55 7.26 -2.67 -1.42
CA PHE A 55 5.94 -2.36 -1.97
C PHE A 55 5.52 -0.92 -1.66
N LEU A 56 5.66 -0.50 -0.40
CA LEU A 56 5.26 0.83 0.05
C LEU A 56 6.08 1.93 -0.62
N ILE A 57 7.40 1.74 -0.77
CA ILE A 57 8.28 2.66 -1.50
C ILE A 57 7.83 2.76 -2.96
N SER A 58 7.55 1.63 -3.60
CA SER A 58 7.13 1.59 -5.00
C SER A 58 5.81 2.35 -5.20
N ALA A 59 4.81 2.10 -4.35
CA ALA A 59 3.53 2.82 -4.37
C ALA A 59 3.71 4.33 -4.12
N PHE A 60 4.65 4.72 -3.25
CA PHE A 60 4.93 6.12 -2.98
C PHE A 60 5.58 6.83 -4.17
N VAL A 61 6.52 6.17 -4.86
CA VAL A 61 7.16 6.69 -6.08
C VAL A 61 6.13 6.88 -7.19
N GLU A 62 5.24 5.92 -7.40
CA GLU A 62 4.18 6.00 -8.41
C GLU A 62 3.21 7.17 -8.10
N LEU A 63 2.81 7.31 -6.83
CA LEU A 63 1.96 8.41 -6.37
C LEU A 63 2.59 9.79 -6.64
N LEU A 64 3.92 9.91 -6.47
CA LEU A 64 4.66 11.13 -6.79
C LEU A 64 4.74 11.40 -8.30
N ARG A 65 4.93 10.34 -9.12
CA ARG A 65 4.94 10.45 -10.58
C ARG A 65 3.58 10.91 -11.12
N LEU A 66 2.48 10.32 -10.64
CA LEU A 66 1.13 10.73 -11.02
C LEU A 66 0.85 12.19 -10.66
N ARG A 67 1.28 12.65 -9.48
CA ARG A 67 1.12 14.05 -9.08
C ARG A 67 1.86 15.00 -10.03
N LYS A 68 3.03 14.61 -10.53
CA LYS A 68 3.81 15.42 -11.48
C LYS A 68 3.13 15.50 -12.85
N LYS A 69 2.57 14.39 -13.33
CA LYS A 69 1.84 14.32 -14.62
C LYS A 69 0.57 15.19 -14.65
N VAL A 70 -0.12 15.35 -13.52
CA VAL A 70 -1.30 16.23 -13.37
C VAL A 70 -0.91 17.71 -13.33
N SER A 71 0.34 18.06 -13.01
CA SER A 71 0.79 19.45 -12.92
C SER A 71 1.28 20.03 -14.26
N GLU A 72 1.48 19.19 -15.27
CA GLU A 72 1.96 19.57 -16.61
C GLU A 72 0.85 19.56 -17.68
N SER A 73 -0.39 19.25 -17.29
CA SER A 73 -1.61 19.24 -18.12
C SER A 73 -2.56 20.35 -17.73
#